data_AF-A0A9X6NY76-F1
#
_entry.id   AF-A0A9X6NY76-F1
#
_cell.length_a   1.000
_cell.length_b   1.000
_cell.length_c   1.000
_cell.angle_alpha   90.00
_cell.angle_beta   90.00
_cell.angle_gamma   90.00
#
_symmetry.space_group_name_H-M   'P 1'
#
loop_
_entity.id
_entity.type
_entity.pdbx_description
1 polymer ?
#
loop_
_entity_poly.entity_id
_entity_poly.type
_entity_poly.pdbx_seq_one_letter_code
_entity_poly.pdbx_strand_id
1 'polypeptide(L)' 'MADLPEDKKIILTTDYKDNTINMEFSDNLVDNREKGYILSAAFLAFAANEGLDKQQVMEMINSHYDQFTGDDDSSLFKRL' A
#
# COMPACT_ATOMS: atom_id res chain seq x y z
N MET A 1 -35.05 -4.22 -2.59
CA MET A 1 -34.06 -3.30 -3.16
C MET A 1 -32.71 -3.88 -2.81
N ALA A 2 -31.78 -4.01 -3.76
CA ALA A 2 -30.42 -4.39 -3.40
C ALA A 2 -29.80 -3.17 -2.71
N ASP A 3 -29.42 -3.30 -1.45
CA ASP A 3 -28.69 -2.23 -0.76
C ASP A 3 -27.44 -1.93 -1.57
N LEU A 4 -27.27 -0.64 -1.93
CA LEU A 4 -26.05 -0.19 -2.58
C LEU A 4 -24.89 -0.48 -1.61
N PRO A 5 -23.74 -0.97 -2.09
CA PRO A 5 -22.59 -1.18 -1.23
C PRO A 5 -22.24 0.14 -0.53
N GLU A 6 -22.05 0.09 0.78
CA GLU A 6 -21.59 1.27 1.51
C GLU A 6 -20.19 1.69 1.04
N ASP A 7 -19.98 3.01 0.97
CA ASP A 7 -18.68 3.56 0.64
C ASP A 7 -17.65 3.18 1.71
N LYS A 8 -16.45 2.80 1.24
CA LYS A 8 -15.30 2.46 2.07
C LYS A 8 -14.25 3.54 1.93
N LYS A 9 -13.58 3.86 3.04
CA LYS A 9 -12.63 4.98 3.10
C LYS A 9 -11.32 4.55 3.76
N ILE A 10 -10.23 5.06 3.21
CA ILE A 10 -8.90 5.02 3.80
C ILE A 10 -8.40 6.46 3.89
N ILE A 11 -7.88 6.86 5.06
CA ILE A 11 -7.25 8.16 5.28
C ILE A 11 -5.77 7.93 5.53
N LEU A 12 -4.92 8.59 4.75
CA LEU A 12 -3.46 8.57 4.90
C LEU A 12 -3.00 9.92 5.43
N THR A 13 -2.25 9.94 6.52
CA THR A 13 -1.64 11.16 7.07
C THR A 13 -0.15 10.96 7.31
N THR A 14 0.65 11.96 6.97
CA THR A 14 2.08 11.97 7.25
C THR A 14 2.34 12.71 8.55
N ASP A 15 3.09 12.08 9.46
CA ASP A 15 3.68 12.76 10.61
C ASP A 15 5.19 12.89 10.39
N TYR A 16 5.61 14.08 9.97
CA TYR A 16 7.02 14.38 9.74
C TYR A 16 7.84 14.54 11.02
N LYS A 17 7.20 14.65 12.20
CA LYS A 17 7.94 14.67 13.48
C LYS A 17 8.44 13.27 13.82
N ASP A 18 7.57 12.28 13.62
CA ASP A 18 7.87 10.88 13.91
C ASP A 18 8.35 10.10 12.67
N ASN A 19 8.40 10.75 11.50
CA ASN A 19 8.70 10.15 10.19
C ASN A 19 7.80 8.95 9.87
N THR A 20 6.52 9.03 10.23
CA THR A 20 5.55 7.95 10.04
C THR A 20 4.48 8.31 9.01
N ILE A 21 3.91 7.27 8.41
CA ILE A 21 2.67 7.35 7.63
C ILE A 21 1.61 6.62 8.45
N ASN A 22 0.58 7.34 8.87
CA ASN A 22 -0.55 6.79 9.61
C ASN A 22 -1.69 6.46 8.65
N MET A 23 -2.44 5.41 8.97
CA MET A 23 -3.57 4.94 8.16
C MET A 23 -4.79 4.71 9.04
N GLU A 24 -5.92 5.31 8.67
CA GLU A 24 -7.23 5.07 9.27
C GLU A 24 -8.18 4.46 8.24
N PHE A 25 -8.97 3.46 8.65
CA PHE A 25 -9.92 2.74 7.81
C PHE A 25 -11.34 3.00 8.29
N SER A 26 -12.31 3.07 7.38
CA SER A 26 -13.73 3.12 7.76
C SER A 26 -14.17 1.85 8.48
N ASP A 27 -15.15 1.97 9.37
CA ASP A 27 -15.63 0.86 10.22
C ASP A 27 -16.09 -0.36 9.43
N ASN A 28 -16.60 -0.14 8.22
CA ASN A 28 -17.07 -1.18 7.30
C ASN A 28 -15.97 -1.82 6.43
N LEU A 29 -14.71 -1.39 6.58
CA LEU A 29 -13.53 -1.93 5.89
C LEU A 29 -12.69 -2.75 6.88
N VAL A 30 -13.19 -3.96 7.20
CA VAL A 30 -12.58 -4.83 8.22
C VAL A 30 -11.62 -5.86 7.62
N ASP A 31 -11.92 -6.38 6.41
CA ASP A 31 -11.12 -7.42 5.76
C ASP A 31 -9.75 -6.87 5.31
N ASN A 32 -8.67 -7.46 5.82
CA ASN A 32 -7.31 -7.09 5.48
C ASN A 32 -6.96 -7.34 4.01
N ARG A 33 -7.57 -8.34 3.36
CA ARG A 33 -7.38 -8.56 1.93
C ARG A 33 -7.98 -7.42 1.11
N GLU A 34 -9.18 -6.99 1.48
CA GLU A 34 -9.84 -5.86 0.84
C GLU A 34 -9.05 -4.56 1.02
N LYS A 35 -8.54 -4.29 2.23
CA LYS A 35 -7.62 -3.17 2.48
C LYS A 35 -6.41 -3.22 1.53
N GLY A 36 -5.78 -4.38 1.42
CA GLY A 36 -4.64 -4.60 0.52
C GLY A 36 -4.99 -4.31 -0.94
N TYR A 37 -6.14 -4.77 -1.42
CA TYR A 37 -6.59 -4.50 -2.79
C TYR A 37 -6.81 -3.01 -3.05
N ILE A 38 -7.50 -2.30 -2.16
CA ILE A 38 -7.77 -0.86 -2.33
C ILE A 38 -6.46 -0.08 -2.34
N LEU A 39 -5.54 -0.35 -1.40
CA LEU A 39 -4.24 0.33 -1.33
C LEU A 39 -3.39 0.06 -2.58
N SER A 40 -3.36 -1.19 -3.06
CA SER A 40 -2.62 -1.57 -4.26
C SER A 40 -3.20 -0.90 -5.51
N ALA A 41 -4.53 -0.87 -5.63
CA ALA A 41 -5.22 -0.20 -6.72
C ALA A 41 -4.97 1.32 -6.69
N ALA A 42 -4.99 1.94 -5.51
CA ALA A 42 -4.69 3.36 -5.35
C ALA A 42 -3.25 3.70 -5.78
N PHE A 43 -2.26 2.89 -5.35
CA PHE A 43 -0.87 3.07 -5.77
C PHE A 43 -0.69 2.92 -7.28
N LEU A 44 -1.27 1.87 -7.88
CA LEU A 44 -1.18 1.65 -9.32
C LEU A 44 -1.90 2.74 -10.13
N ALA A 45 -3.06 3.20 -9.66
CA ALA A 45 -3.80 4.30 -10.30
C ALA A 45 -3.01 5.60 -10.25
N PHE A 46 -2.38 5.91 -9.11
CA PHE A 46 -1.45 7.03 -8.99
C PHE A 46 -0.29 6.89 -9.97
N ALA A 47 0.41 5.75 -9.99
CA ALA A 47 1.54 5.52 -10.87
C ALA A 47 1.17 5.67 -12.36
N ALA A 48 0.01 5.13 -12.76
CA ALA A 48 -0.50 5.29 -14.11
C ALA A 48 -0.84 6.75 -14.45
N ASN A 49 -1.40 7.51 -13.50
CA ASN A 49 -1.73 8.92 -13.69
C ASN A 49 -0.48 9.81 -13.83
N GLU A 50 0.59 9.49 -13.09
CA GLU A 50 1.89 10.17 -13.19
C GLU A 50 2.68 9.73 -14.44
N GLY A 51 2.16 8.79 -15.23
CA GLY A 51 2.80 8.28 -16.44
C GLY A 51 4.04 7.42 -16.16
N LEU A 52 4.13 6.84 -14.96
CA LEU A 52 5.24 5.96 -14.61
C LEU A 52 5.15 4.67 -15.41
N ASP A 53 6.27 4.28 -16.00
CA ASP A 53 6.37 2.99 -16.64
C ASP A 53 6.55 1.86 -15.59
N LYS A 54 6.41 0.63 -16.07
CA LYS A 54 6.53 -0.56 -15.21
C LYS A 54 7.90 -0.65 -14.52
N GLN A 55 8.98 -0.22 -15.17
CA GLN A 55 10.33 -0.29 -14.61
C GLN A 55 10.49 0.70 -13.47
N GLN A 56 10.02 1.93 -13.63
CA GLN A 56 10.02 2.95 -12.58
C GLN A 56 9.20 2.51 -11.37
N VAL A 57 8.03 1.90 -11.58
CA VAL A 57 7.22 1.33 -10.48
C VAL A 57 7.96 0.22 -9.75
N MET A 58 8.64 -0.69 -10.47
CA MET A 58 9.45 -1.74 -9.84
C MET A 58 10.64 -1.16 -9.07
N GLU A 59 11.31 -0.14 -9.59
CA GLU A 59 12.40 0.55 -8.91
C GLU A 59 11.93 1.22 -7.61
N MET A 60 10.78 1.91 -7.62
CA MET A 60 10.18 2.49 -6.42
C MET A 60 9.87 1.43 -5.37
N ILE A 61 9.34 0.28 -5.77
CA ILE A 61 9.08 -0.83 -4.85
C ILE A 61 10.40 -1.33 -4.29
N ASN A 62 11.39 -1.66 -5.12
CA ASN A 62 12.65 -2.22 -4.65
C ASN A 62 13.41 -1.25 -3.72
N SER A 63 13.49 0.03 -4.08
CA SER A 63 14.24 1.03 -3.31
C SER A 63 13.67 1.29 -1.92
N HIS A 64 12.36 1.14 -1.76
CA HIS A 64 11.67 1.42 -0.49
C HIS A 64 11.31 0.14 0.27
N TYR A 65 10.99 -0.95 -0.42
CA TYR A 65 10.65 -2.23 0.22
C TYR A 65 11.88 -2.85 0.90
N ASP A 66 13.06 -2.76 0.26
CA ASP A 66 14.31 -3.20 0.87
C ASP A 66 14.68 -2.37 2.11
N GLN A 67 14.18 -1.13 2.26
CA GLN A 67 14.35 -0.36 3.49
C GLN A 67 13.53 -0.92 4.66
N PHE A 68 12.45 -1.65 4.37
CA PHE A 68 11.61 -2.30 5.39
C PHE A 68 11.96 -3.78 5.60
N THR A 69 12.61 -4.45 4.64
CA THR A 69 12.94 -5.89 4.71
C THR A 69 14.43 -6.20 4.70
N GLY A 70 15.29 -5.21 4.48
CA GLY A 70 16.72 -5.39 4.21
C GLY A 70 17.59 -5.73 5.41
N ASP A 71 17.05 -5.65 6.63
CA ASP A 71 17.81 -5.92 7.87
C ASP A 71 17.15 -6.95 8.78
N ASP A 72 16.34 -7.84 8.21
CA ASP A 72 15.91 -9.06 8.88
C ASP A 72 16.42 -10.25 8.07
N ASP A 73 17.22 -11.11 8.72
CA ASP A 73 17.80 -12.35 8.20
C ASP A 73 16.72 -13.43 7.87
N SER A 74 15.50 -12.98 7.57
CA SER A 74 14.28 -13.74 7.31
C SER A 74 13.89 -13.78 5.82
N SER A 75 14.76 -13.30 4.93
CA SER A 75 14.54 -13.36 3.47
C SER A 75 14.20 -14.79 3.01
N LEU A 76 12.96 -14.96 2.53
CA LEU A 76 12.44 -16.19 1.92
C LEU A 76 13.29 -16.69 0.76
N PHE A 77 14.10 -15.82 0.14
CA PHE A 77 14.98 -16.17 -0.98
C PHE A 77 16.26 -16.92 -0.58
N LYS A 78 16.65 -16.94 0.71
CA LYS A 78 17.72 -17.85 1.20
C LYS A 78 17.22 -19.26 1.51
N ARG A 79 15.89 -19.49 1.50
CA ARG A 79 15.25 -20.78 1.84
C ARG A 79 14.88 -21.62 0.61
N LEU A 80 15.32 -21.22 -0.58
CA LEU A 80 15.16 -21.96 -1.84
C LEU A 80 16.51 -22.50 -2.32
#